data_AF-A0A1L5KMV8-F1
#
_entry.id   AF-A0A1L5KMV8-F1
#
_cell.length_a   1.000
_cell.length_b   1.000
_cell.length_c   1.000
_cell.angle_alpha   90.00
_cell.angle_beta   90.00
_cell.angle_gamma   90.00
#
_symmetry.space_group_name_H-M   'P 1'
#
loop_
_entity.id
_entity.type
_entity.pdbx_description
1 polymer ?
#
loop_
_entity_poly.entity_id
_entity_poly.type
_entity_poly.pdbx_seq_one_letter_code
_entity_poly.pdbx_strand_id
1 'polypeptide(L)'
;MKITDEEYERWQKEIGEITLPDHVFELIFMLRQQLDKLPDAPYVSDRRWKKAIRLLQASAFFSGRSAVAPVDLILLKDCLWYDAQSLNLIQQQIDVLMTGHAWQQQGMLTRLGAIVQRHLQLQQQQSDKTALTVIRLGGIFSRRQQYQLPVNVTASTLTLLLQKPLKLHDMEVVHISFERNALEQWLSKGGEIRGKLNGIGFAQKLNLEVDSAQHLVVRDVSLQGSTLALPGSSAEGLPGEIKQQLEELESDWRKQHALFSEQQKCLFIPGDWLGRIEASLQDVGAQIRQ
;
A
#
# COMPACT_ATOMS: atom_id res chain seq x y z
N MET A 1 -5.48 22.37 -40.56
CA MET A 1 -5.59 21.25 -41.52
C MET A 1 -7.06 20.84 -41.56
N LYS A 2 -7.62 20.55 -42.74
CA LYS A 2 -9.00 20.05 -42.89
C LYS A 2 -8.92 18.57 -43.30
N ILE A 3 -9.77 17.74 -42.72
CA ILE A 3 -9.85 16.31 -43.04
C ILE A 3 -10.63 16.15 -44.35
N THR A 4 -10.12 15.35 -45.28
CA THR A 4 -10.80 15.02 -46.54
C THR A 4 -11.76 13.84 -46.37
N ASP A 5 -12.72 13.69 -47.28
CA ASP A 5 -13.67 12.57 -47.24
C ASP A 5 -12.98 11.20 -47.38
N GLU A 6 -11.92 11.13 -48.20
CA GLU A 6 -11.10 9.92 -48.36
C GLU A 6 -10.38 9.54 -47.06
N GLU A 7 -9.78 10.52 -46.37
CA GLU A 7 -9.15 10.30 -45.06
C GLU A 7 -10.16 9.84 -44.02
N TYR A 8 -11.34 10.47 -43.98
CA TYR A 8 -12.39 10.13 -43.04
C TYR A 8 -12.86 8.67 -43.21
N GLU A 9 -13.20 8.26 -44.45
CA GLU A 9 -13.66 6.90 -44.74
C GLU A 9 -12.57 5.83 -44.49
N ARG A 10 -11.31 6.18 -44.78
CA ARG A 10 -10.16 5.31 -44.47
C ARG A 10 -10.03 5.10 -42.97
N TRP A 11 -10.04 6.19 -42.18
CA TRP A 11 -9.90 6.11 -40.72
C TRP A 11 -11.05 5.34 -40.06
N GLN A 12 -12.27 5.37 -40.61
CA GLN A 12 -13.39 4.57 -40.08
C GLN A 12 -13.10 3.06 -40.08
N LYS A 13 -12.31 2.57 -41.05
CA LYS A 13 -11.87 1.18 -41.13
C LYS A 13 -10.70 0.92 -40.18
N GLU A 14 -9.66 1.76 -40.25
CA GLU A 14 -8.44 1.63 -39.45
C GLU A 14 -8.72 1.69 -37.93
N ILE A 15 -9.67 2.51 -37.48
CA ILE A 15 -10.11 2.54 -36.07
C ILE A 15 -10.61 1.17 -35.59
N GLY A 16 -11.27 0.41 -36.47
CA GLY A 16 -11.76 -0.93 -36.14
C GLY A 16 -10.65 -1.98 -35.97
N GLU A 17 -9.45 -1.69 -36.48
CA GLU A 17 -8.29 -2.59 -36.44
C GLU A 17 -7.42 -2.37 -35.19
N ILE A 18 -7.65 -1.30 -34.44
CA ILE A 18 -6.97 -1.05 -33.16
C ILE A 18 -7.28 -2.18 -32.18
N THR A 19 -6.22 -2.80 -31.66
CA THR A 19 -6.35 -3.95 -30.77
C THR A 19 -6.82 -3.52 -29.37
N LEU A 20 -7.54 -4.42 -28.70
CA LEU A 20 -7.92 -4.28 -27.29
C LEU A 20 -7.08 -5.27 -26.47
N PRO A 21 -6.00 -4.81 -25.81
CA PRO A 21 -5.16 -5.70 -25.00
C PRO A 21 -5.94 -6.33 -23.83
N ASP A 22 -5.59 -7.56 -23.44
CA ASP A 22 -6.26 -8.30 -22.36
C ASP A 22 -6.33 -7.50 -21.07
N HIS A 23 -5.25 -6.83 -20.67
CA HIS A 23 -5.23 -5.97 -19.47
C HIS A 23 -6.29 -4.85 -19.53
N VAL A 24 -6.51 -4.24 -20.70
CA VAL A 24 -7.51 -3.20 -20.88
C VAL A 24 -8.92 -3.79 -20.83
N PHE A 25 -9.12 -4.97 -21.44
CA PHE A 25 -10.37 -5.71 -21.34
C PHE A 25 -10.72 -6.04 -19.88
N GLU A 26 -9.75 -6.52 -19.09
CA GLU A 26 -9.96 -6.83 -17.67
C GLU A 26 -10.37 -5.60 -16.85
N LEU A 27 -9.78 -4.43 -17.10
CA LEU A 27 -10.20 -3.18 -16.44
C LEU A 27 -11.64 -2.78 -16.80
N ILE A 28 -12.03 -2.94 -18.07
CA ILE A 28 -13.39 -2.65 -18.53
C ILE A 28 -14.38 -3.63 -17.91
N PHE A 29 -14.03 -4.91 -17.86
CA PHE A 29 -14.86 -5.95 -17.25
C PHE A 29 -15.00 -5.74 -15.74
N MET A 30 -13.91 -5.39 -15.06
CA MET A 30 -13.92 -5.03 -13.63
C MET A 30 -14.86 -3.86 -13.35
N LEU A 31 -14.77 -2.78 -14.13
CA LEU A 31 -15.66 -1.62 -13.99
C LEU A 31 -17.12 -2.00 -14.22
N ARG A 32 -17.40 -2.79 -15.27
CA ARG A 32 -18.76 -3.29 -15.54
C ARG A 32 -19.32 -4.07 -14.35
N GLN A 33 -18.56 -5.03 -13.82
CA GLN A 33 -18.96 -5.83 -12.66
C GLN A 33 -19.13 -5.00 -11.39
N GLN A 34 -18.31 -3.95 -11.19
CA GLN A 34 -18.46 -3.03 -10.06
C GLN A 34 -19.76 -2.23 -10.17
N LEU A 35 -20.07 -1.69 -11.35
CA LEU A 35 -21.31 -0.94 -11.57
C LEU A 35 -22.55 -1.83 -11.38
N ASP A 36 -22.54 -3.07 -11.88
CA ASP A 36 -23.67 -4.00 -11.73
C ASP A 36 -23.97 -4.35 -10.26
N LYS A 37 -23.01 -4.19 -9.34
CA LYS A 37 -23.16 -4.46 -7.90
C LYS A 37 -23.65 -3.26 -7.09
N LEU A 38 -23.57 -2.05 -7.65
CA LEU A 38 -23.92 -0.82 -6.95
C LEU A 38 -25.39 -0.46 -7.25
N PRO A 39 -26.27 -0.38 -6.24
CA PRO A 39 -27.70 -0.11 -6.46
C PRO A 39 -27.97 1.23 -7.17
N ASP A 40 -27.15 2.24 -6.89
CA ASP A 40 -27.29 3.60 -7.43
C ASP A 40 -26.53 3.80 -8.75
N ALA A 41 -25.85 2.77 -9.27
CA ALA A 41 -25.10 2.88 -10.51
C ALA A 41 -26.03 2.91 -11.74
N PRO A 42 -25.66 3.69 -12.78
CA PRO A 42 -26.45 3.72 -14.00
C PRO A 42 -26.38 2.36 -14.71
N TYR A 43 -27.52 1.91 -15.24
CA TYR A 43 -27.53 0.75 -16.14
C TYR A 43 -26.78 1.08 -17.45
N VAL A 44 -25.74 0.28 -17.75
CA VAL A 44 -24.94 0.42 -18.97
C VAL A 44 -25.18 -0.79 -19.90
N SER A 45 -25.98 -0.58 -20.95
CA SER A 45 -26.26 -1.64 -21.92
C SER A 45 -25.03 -2.09 -22.72
N ASP A 46 -25.04 -3.32 -23.22
CA ASP A 46 -24.00 -3.86 -24.12
C ASP A 46 -23.78 -2.98 -25.36
N ARG A 47 -24.85 -2.35 -25.86
CA ARG A 47 -24.76 -1.40 -26.98
C ARG A 47 -23.91 -0.18 -26.60
N ARG A 48 -24.08 0.35 -25.38
CA ARG A 48 -23.30 1.50 -24.89
C ARG A 48 -21.83 1.11 -24.72
N TRP A 49 -21.54 -0.05 -24.15
CA TRP A 49 -20.19 -0.61 -24.07
C TRP A 49 -19.54 -0.73 -25.45
N LYS A 50 -20.20 -1.38 -26.41
CA LYS A 50 -19.68 -1.57 -27.77
C LYS A 50 -19.37 -0.24 -28.47
N LYS A 51 -20.21 0.79 -28.30
CA LYS A 51 -19.95 2.13 -28.85
C LYS A 51 -18.80 2.84 -28.14
N ALA A 52 -18.69 2.69 -26.82
CA ALA A 52 -17.60 3.25 -26.04
C ALA A 52 -16.25 2.66 -26.48
N ILE A 53 -16.16 1.34 -26.70
CA ILE A 53 -14.94 0.70 -27.22
C ILE A 53 -14.48 1.34 -28.54
N ARG A 54 -15.39 1.61 -29.47
CA ARG A 54 -15.03 2.29 -30.73
C ARG A 54 -14.47 3.69 -30.50
N LEU A 55 -14.96 4.42 -29.49
CA LEU A 55 -14.41 5.72 -29.08
C LEU A 55 -13.00 5.57 -28.49
N LEU A 56 -12.77 4.56 -27.64
CA LEU A 56 -11.45 4.28 -27.07
C LEU A 56 -10.44 3.90 -28.15
N GLN A 57 -10.84 3.08 -29.13
CA GLN A 57 -10.03 2.75 -30.30
C GLN A 57 -9.67 4.00 -31.12
N ALA A 58 -10.63 4.90 -31.33
CA ALA A 58 -10.38 6.17 -32.03
C ALA A 58 -9.39 7.06 -31.24
N SER A 59 -9.53 7.13 -29.91
CA SER A 59 -8.60 7.86 -29.05
C SER A 59 -7.16 7.34 -29.20
N ALA A 60 -6.98 6.02 -29.16
CA ALA A 60 -5.69 5.39 -29.37
C ALA A 60 -5.13 5.66 -30.78
N PHE A 61 -5.95 5.46 -31.81
CA PHE A 61 -5.58 5.70 -33.21
C PHE A 61 -5.08 7.13 -33.44
N PHE A 62 -5.86 8.14 -33.04
CA PHE A 62 -5.49 9.55 -33.21
C PHE A 62 -4.38 10.01 -32.26
N SER A 63 -4.03 9.19 -31.26
CA SER A 63 -2.84 9.38 -30.43
C SER A 63 -1.61 8.65 -30.97
N GLY A 64 -1.67 8.08 -32.18
CA GLY A 64 -0.55 7.38 -32.82
C GLY A 64 -0.27 5.99 -32.24
N ARG A 65 -1.24 5.37 -31.56
CA ARG A 65 -1.11 4.04 -30.94
C ARG A 65 -1.90 3.00 -31.75
N SER A 66 -1.38 1.77 -31.82
CA SER A 66 -2.02 0.62 -32.49
C SER A 66 -2.87 -0.25 -31.56
N ALA A 67 -2.92 0.10 -30.28
CA ALA A 67 -3.67 -0.60 -29.25
C ALA A 67 -4.29 0.41 -28.28
N VAL A 68 -5.49 0.09 -27.77
CA VAL A 68 -6.10 0.85 -26.67
C VAL A 68 -5.19 0.75 -25.45
N ALA A 69 -4.99 1.85 -24.75
CA ALA A 69 -4.21 1.87 -23.51
C ALA A 69 -5.09 2.23 -22.31
N PRO A 70 -4.66 1.91 -21.07
CA PRO A 70 -5.45 2.19 -19.87
C PRO A 70 -5.87 3.65 -19.76
N VAL A 71 -5.04 4.60 -20.19
CA VAL A 71 -5.37 6.04 -20.16
C VAL A 71 -6.65 6.39 -20.93
N ASP A 72 -7.00 5.62 -21.99
CA ASP A 72 -8.21 5.88 -22.77
C ASP A 72 -9.49 5.67 -21.95
N LEU A 73 -9.45 4.81 -20.91
CA LEU A 73 -10.63 4.50 -20.09
C LEU A 73 -11.19 5.72 -19.36
N ILE A 74 -10.40 6.78 -19.19
CA ILE A 74 -10.87 8.05 -18.64
C ILE A 74 -12.05 8.61 -19.47
N LEU A 75 -12.07 8.38 -20.79
CA LEU A 75 -13.16 8.83 -21.68
C LEU A 75 -14.52 8.19 -21.34
N LEU A 76 -14.53 7.07 -20.61
CA LEU A 76 -15.78 6.48 -20.14
C LEU A 76 -16.54 7.40 -19.18
N LYS A 77 -15.86 8.37 -18.55
CA LYS A 77 -16.49 9.37 -17.68
C LYS A 77 -17.49 10.24 -18.42
N ASP A 78 -17.36 10.35 -19.74
CA ASP A 78 -18.26 11.12 -20.60
C ASP A 78 -19.29 10.23 -21.33
N CYS A 79 -19.22 8.91 -21.14
CA CYS A 79 -20.04 7.93 -21.86
C CYS A 79 -21.11 7.25 -20.99
N LEU A 80 -20.83 7.05 -19.69
CA LEU A 80 -21.58 6.10 -18.87
C LEU A 80 -22.71 6.72 -18.04
N TRP A 81 -22.62 8.02 -17.72
CA TRP A 81 -23.65 8.72 -16.95
C TRP A 81 -24.84 9.15 -17.81
N TYR A 82 -25.95 9.52 -17.17
CA TYR A 82 -27.13 10.09 -17.85
C TYR A 82 -27.83 11.21 -17.05
N ASP A 83 -27.48 11.40 -15.78
CA ASP A 83 -27.97 12.45 -14.90
C ASP A 83 -26.88 12.92 -13.92
N ALA A 84 -27.21 13.89 -13.05
CA ALA A 84 -26.25 14.46 -12.12
C ALA A 84 -25.76 13.46 -11.05
N GLN A 85 -26.62 12.53 -10.60
CA GLN A 85 -26.24 11.52 -9.60
C GLN A 85 -25.26 10.52 -10.20
N SER A 86 -25.59 9.96 -11.36
CA SER A 86 -24.75 9.00 -12.08
C SER A 86 -23.45 9.63 -12.57
N LEU A 87 -23.42 10.93 -12.88
CA LEU A 87 -22.18 11.65 -13.23
C LEU A 87 -21.13 11.54 -12.11
N ASN A 88 -21.53 11.87 -10.88
CA ASN A 88 -20.62 11.83 -9.73
C ASN A 88 -20.15 10.40 -9.43
N LEU A 89 -21.07 9.43 -9.47
CA LEU A 89 -20.74 8.03 -9.24
C LEU A 89 -19.76 7.49 -10.29
N ILE A 90 -20.02 7.74 -11.58
CA ILE A 90 -19.16 7.28 -12.67
C ILE A 90 -17.77 7.90 -12.57
N GLN A 91 -17.68 9.21 -12.29
CA GLN A 91 -16.38 9.86 -12.11
C GLN A 91 -15.60 9.23 -10.95
N GLN A 92 -16.25 8.95 -9.81
CA GLN A 92 -15.62 8.30 -8.68
C GLN A 92 -15.15 6.87 -9.01
N GLN A 93 -16.00 6.05 -9.66
CA GLN A 93 -15.63 4.66 -9.98
C GLN A 93 -14.48 4.59 -10.97
N ILE A 94 -14.46 5.48 -11.97
CA ILE A 94 -13.34 5.56 -12.91
C ILE A 94 -12.09 6.07 -12.19
N ASP A 95 -12.18 7.07 -11.31
CA ASP A 95 -11.04 7.54 -10.52
C ASP A 95 -10.39 6.40 -9.73
N VAL A 96 -11.18 5.64 -8.97
CA VAL A 96 -10.71 4.47 -8.21
C VAL A 96 -10.05 3.42 -9.12
N LEU A 97 -10.65 3.13 -10.29
CA LEU A 97 -10.07 2.21 -11.26
C LEU A 97 -8.72 2.72 -11.79
N MET A 98 -8.64 4.01 -12.13
CA MET A 98 -7.45 4.62 -12.74
C MET A 98 -6.29 4.79 -11.74
N THR A 99 -6.58 5.14 -10.49
CA THR A 99 -5.55 5.36 -9.46
C THR A 99 -5.19 4.08 -8.71
N GLY A 100 -6.01 3.03 -8.78
CA GLY A 100 -5.82 1.78 -8.06
C GLY A 100 -5.43 0.57 -8.93
N HIS A 101 -5.97 0.44 -10.15
CA HIS A 101 -5.83 -0.79 -10.93
C HIS A 101 -5.16 -0.60 -12.29
N ALA A 102 -5.34 0.56 -12.92
CA ALA A 102 -4.92 0.79 -14.31
C ALA A 102 -3.41 0.64 -14.56
N TRP A 103 -2.58 0.86 -13.54
CA TRP A 103 -1.13 0.61 -13.58
C TRP A 103 -0.68 -0.24 -12.38
N GLN A 104 -1.55 -1.18 -11.97
CA GLN A 104 -1.30 -2.15 -10.91
C GLN A 104 -0.99 -1.54 -9.53
N GLN A 105 -1.39 -0.30 -9.24
CA GLN A 105 -1.02 0.40 -8.01
C GLN A 105 -1.40 -0.39 -6.75
N GLN A 106 -2.67 -0.80 -6.64
CA GLN A 106 -3.18 -1.62 -5.53
C GLN A 106 -2.58 -3.03 -5.52
N GLY A 107 -2.29 -3.59 -6.70
CA GLY A 107 -1.64 -4.90 -6.81
C GLY A 107 -0.21 -4.87 -6.25
N MET A 108 0.55 -3.81 -6.56
CA MET A 108 1.88 -3.57 -6.03
C MET A 108 1.86 -3.30 -4.52
N LEU A 109 0.91 -2.49 -4.02
CA LEU A 109 0.74 -2.27 -2.57
C LEU A 109 0.41 -3.56 -1.82
N THR A 110 -0.43 -4.42 -2.40
CA THR A 110 -0.76 -5.72 -1.80
C THR A 110 0.47 -6.63 -1.75
N ARG A 111 1.28 -6.67 -2.83
CA ARG A 111 2.56 -7.41 -2.85
C ARG A 111 3.56 -6.84 -1.84
N LEU A 112 3.68 -5.52 -1.75
CA LEU A 112 4.55 -4.85 -0.78
C LEU A 112 4.17 -5.23 0.65
N GLY A 113 2.88 -5.18 0.98
CA GLY A 113 2.37 -5.62 2.28
C GLY A 113 2.78 -7.06 2.61
N ALA A 114 2.68 -7.98 1.65
CA ALA A 114 3.13 -9.37 1.83
C ALA A 114 4.65 -9.47 2.08
N ILE A 115 5.47 -8.70 1.37
CA ILE A 115 6.93 -8.65 1.56
C ILE A 115 7.28 -8.11 2.96
N VAL A 116 6.63 -7.04 3.41
CA VAL A 116 6.84 -6.46 4.74
C VAL A 116 6.46 -7.45 5.83
N GLN A 117 5.32 -8.15 5.68
CA GLN A 117 4.92 -9.21 6.62
C GLN A 117 5.94 -10.36 6.66
N ARG A 118 6.45 -10.77 5.49
CA ARG A 118 7.49 -11.81 5.40
C ARG A 118 8.79 -11.37 6.07
N HIS A 119 9.19 -10.11 5.89
CA HIS A 119 10.37 -9.54 6.53
C HIS A 119 10.24 -9.55 8.06
N LEU A 120 9.08 -9.13 8.58
CA LEU A 120 8.80 -9.18 10.03
C LEU A 120 8.83 -10.61 10.57
N GLN A 121 8.30 -11.59 9.81
CA GLN A 121 8.34 -13.00 10.20
C GLN A 121 9.79 -13.53 10.29
N LEU A 122 10.64 -13.18 9.33
CA LEU A 122 12.06 -13.58 9.34
C LEU A 122 12.81 -12.94 10.51
N GLN A 123 12.57 -11.65 10.79
CA GLN A 123 13.16 -10.98 11.95
C GLN A 123 12.71 -11.61 13.26
N GLN A 124 11.43 -11.98 13.36
CA GLN A 124 10.87 -12.65 14.52
C GLN A 124 11.56 -14.00 14.79
N GLN A 125 11.79 -14.82 13.76
CA GLN A 125 12.51 -16.09 13.89
C GLN A 125 13.97 -15.92 14.34
N GLN A 126 14.59 -14.79 13.99
CA GLN A 126 15.95 -14.47 14.45
C GLN A 126 15.98 -13.84 15.85
N SER A 127 14.86 -13.28 16.32
CA SER A 127 14.75 -12.54 17.58
C SER A 127 15.03 -13.40 18.82
N ASP A 128 14.89 -14.72 18.73
CA ASP A 128 15.29 -15.69 19.77
C ASP A 128 16.75 -15.49 20.21
N LYS A 129 17.59 -14.89 19.35
CA LYS A 129 19.02 -14.65 19.62
C LYS A 129 19.33 -13.27 20.24
N THR A 130 18.36 -12.36 20.33
CA THR A 130 18.63 -10.97 20.73
C THR A 130 17.50 -10.41 21.58
N ALA A 131 17.73 -10.20 22.87
CA ALA A 131 16.81 -9.53 23.78
C ALA A 131 17.19 -8.05 23.97
N LEU A 132 16.20 -7.18 24.11
CA LEU A 132 16.45 -5.79 24.48
C LEU A 132 16.84 -5.71 25.96
N THR A 133 18.10 -5.41 26.21
CA THR A 133 18.63 -5.22 27.58
C THR A 133 18.56 -3.75 27.97
N VAL A 134 17.83 -3.44 29.04
CA VAL A 134 17.74 -2.08 29.59
C VAL A 134 18.86 -1.83 30.61
N ILE A 135 19.35 -0.60 30.67
CA ILE A 135 20.45 -0.21 31.55
C ILE A 135 19.87 0.20 32.91
N ARG A 136 20.32 -0.44 33.99
CA ARG A 136 19.91 -0.07 35.34
C ARG A 136 20.61 1.22 35.79
N LEU A 137 19.84 2.20 36.23
CA LEU A 137 20.36 3.39 36.88
C LEU A 137 20.51 3.16 38.39
N GLY A 138 21.72 3.37 38.90
CA GLY A 138 21.99 3.42 40.33
C GLY A 138 21.68 4.80 40.90
N GLY A 139 20.80 4.88 41.90
CA GLY A 139 20.52 6.10 42.66
C GLY A 139 20.39 5.78 44.15
N ILE A 140 21.12 6.51 44.99
CA ILE A 140 21.27 6.25 46.43
C ILE A 140 19.95 6.45 47.22
N PHE A 141 18.91 7.02 46.61
CA PHE A 141 17.71 7.50 47.32
C PHE A 141 16.35 7.03 46.79
N SER A 142 16.29 6.14 45.79
CA SER A 142 15.00 5.71 45.20
C SER A 142 14.61 4.30 45.62
N ARG A 143 13.41 4.13 46.21
CA ARG A 143 12.85 2.81 46.57
C ARG A 143 12.50 1.94 45.35
N ARG A 144 12.42 2.53 44.15
CA ARG A 144 12.14 1.83 42.89
C ARG A 144 13.37 1.84 42.00
N GLN A 145 13.67 0.68 41.42
CA GLN A 145 14.74 0.54 40.42
C GLN A 145 14.33 1.32 39.18
N GLN A 146 15.25 2.14 38.67
CA GLN A 146 15.05 2.93 37.46
C GLN A 146 15.88 2.34 36.34
N TYR A 147 15.33 2.36 35.14
CA TYR A 147 15.96 1.83 33.94
C TYR A 147 16.03 2.89 32.84
N GLN A 148 16.94 2.70 31.90
CA GLN A 148 17.07 3.51 30.70
C GLN A 148 17.25 2.61 29.48
N LEU A 149 16.79 3.12 28.33
CA LEU A 149 17.08 2.52 27.05
C LEU A 149 18.58 2.66 26.74
N PRO A 150 19.20 1.66 26.11
CA PRO A 150 20.58 1.78 25.66
C PRO A 150 20.72 2.85 24.56
N VAL A 151 21.90 3.47 24.50
CA VAL A 151 22.19 4.65 23.65
C VAL A 151 22.05 4.35 22.15
N ASN A 152 22.14 3.08 21.76
CA ASN A 152 21.96 2.61 20.39
C ASN A 152 20.50 2.71 19.89
N VAL A 153 19.53 2.84 20.78
CA VAL A 153 18.13 3.05 20.41
C VAL A 153 17.89 4.56 20.29
N THR A 154 17.81 5.08 19.07
CA THR A 154 17.62 6.51 18.78
C THR A 154 16.23 6.86 18.20
N ALA A 155 15.50 5.90 17.64
CA ALA A 155 14.21 6.12 17.00
C ALA A 155 13.15 6.72 17.93
N SER A 156 12.32 7.64 17.41
CA SER A 156 11.22 8.27 18.15
C SER A 156 10.06 7.30 18.43
N THR A 157 9.84 6.36 17.52
CA THR A 157 8.93 5.24 17.65
C THR A 157 9.72 3.97 17.49
N LEU A 158 9.66 3.07 18.47
CA LEU A 158 10.39 1.82 18.47
C LEU A 158 9.42 0.65 18.33
N THR A 159 9.65 -0.18 17.32
CA THR A 159 8.95 -1.45 17.15
C THR A 159 9.77 -2.54 17.81
N LEU A 160 9.19 -3.26 18.76
CA LEU A 160 9.82 -4.36 19.47
C LEU A 160 9.13 -5.68 19.09
N LEU A 161 9.92 -6.68 18.75
CA LEU A 161 9.46 -8.02 18.37
C LEU A 161 9.28 -8.89 19.63
N LEU A 162 8.28 -9.76 19.67
CA LEU A 162 8.00 -10.66 20.78
C LEU A 162 8.62 -12.02 20.50
N GLN A 163 9.69 -12.44 21.16
CA GLN A 163 10.35 -13.75 20.92
C GLN A 163 9.36 -14.92 20.80
N LYS A 164 8.37 -14.96 21.69
CA LYS A 164 7.22 -15.84 21.59
C LYS A 164 5.96 -15.02 21.25
N PRO A 165 5.27 -15.26 20.13
CA PRO A 165 3.99 -14.62 19.84
C PRO A 165 2.99 -14.87 20.98
N LEU A 166 2.24 -13.82 21.35
CA LEU A 166 1.22 -13.89 22.39
C LEU A 166 -0.13 -13.44 21.85
N LYS A 167 -1.21 -13.98 22.43
CA LYS A 167 -2.57 -13.50 22.16
C LYS A 167 -2.89 -12.32 23.09
N LEU A 168 -2.83 -11.10 22.57
CA LEU A 168 -3.14 -9.87 23.30
C LEU A 168 -4.41 -9.26 22.71
N HIS A 169 -5.41 -8.98 23.56
CA HIS A 169 -6.69 -8.39 23.13
C HIS A 169 -7.35 -9.17 21.98
N ASP A 170 -7.41 -10.49 22.14
CA ASP A 170 -7.94 -11.46 21.17
C ASP A 170 -7.26 -11.55 19.80
N MET A 171 -6.11 -10.87 19.63
CA MET A 171 -5.30 -10.92 18.41
C MET A 171 -3.93 -11.54 18.68
N GLU A 172 -3.40 -12.30 17.72
CA GLU A 172 -2.02 -12.76 17.76
C GLU A 172 -1.08 -11.59 17.46
N VAL A 173 -0.15 -11.33 18.39
CA VAL A 173 0.78 -10.20 18.31
C VAL A 173 2.21 -10.72 18.22
N VAL A 174 2.89 -10.28 17.17
CA VAL A 174 4.31 -10.60 16.92
C VAL A 174 5.22 -9.41 17.18
N HIS A 175 4.69 -8.19 17.11
CA HIS A 175 5.45 -6.98 17.44
C HIS A 175 4.57 -5.90 18.06
N ILE A 176 5.18 -5.01 18.84
CA ILE A 176 4.52 -3.89 19.48
C ILE A 176 5.31 -2.62 19.22
N SER A 177 4.64 -1.57 18.75
CA SER A 177 5.25 -0.26 18.56
C SER A 177 4.96 0.66 19.75
N PHE A 178 6.02 1.22 20.31
CA PHE A 178 5.99 2.15 21.44
C PHE A 178 6.49 3.53 21.03
N GLU A 179 5.92 4.57 21.61
CA GLU A 179 6.53 5.90 21.60
C GLU A 179 7.70 5.93 22.58
N ARG A 180 8.87 6.41 22.13
CA ARG A 180 10.09 6.46 22.93
C ARG A 180 9.90 7.20 24.24
N ASN A 181 9.35 8.41 24.17
CA ASN A 181 9.14 9.25 25.35
C ASN A 181 8.28 8.55 26.40
N ALA A 182 7.23 7.85 25.97
CA ALA A 182 6.36 7.09 26.86
C ALA A 182 7.10 5.90 27.49
N LEU A 183 7.93 5.18 26.73
CA LEU A 183 8.71 4.07 27.25
C LEU A 183 9.79 4.55 28.25
N GLU A 184 10.49 5.66 27.98
CA GLU A 184 11.48 6.24 28.89
C GLU A 184 10.83 6.74 30.20
N GLN A 185 9.66 7.35 30.12
CA GLN A 185 8.88 7.74 31.31
C GLN A 185 8.46 6.52 32.12
N TRP A 186 8.02 5.45 31.47
CA TRP A 186 7.64 4.21 32.13
C TRP A 186 8.85 3.51 32.79
N LEU A 187 10.01 3.46 32.13
CA LEU A 187 11.23 2.87 32.69
C LEU A 187 11.78 3.61 33.92
N SER A 188 11.51 4.92 34.01
CA SER A 188 12.00 5.78 35.09
C SER A 188 11.01 5.93 36.27
N LYS A 189 9.70 6.03 35.98
CA LYS A 189 8.65 6.28 37.00
C LYS A 189 7.76 5.07 37.27
N GLY A 190 7.75 4.08 36.38
CA GLY A 190 6.78 2.99 36.36
C GLY A 190 5.37 3.47 35.99
N GLY A 191 4.37 2.64 36.28
CA GLY A 191 2.96 2.93 35.99
C GLY A 191 2.44 2.10 34.82
N GLU A 192 1.44 2.63 34.12
CA GLU A 192 0.86 1.98 32.95
C GLU A 192 1.60 2.41 31.68
N ILE A 193 1.86 1.45 30.79
CA ILE A 193 2.36 1.73 29.44
C ILE A 193 1.32 1.32 28.40
N ARG A 194 1.33 2.04 27.29
CA ARG A 194 0.51 1.71 26.12
C ARG A 194 1.39 1.50 24.90
N GLY A 195 0.99 0.57 24.04
CA GLY A 195 1.67 0.27 22.78
C GLY A 195 0.67 -0.13 21.70
N LYS A 196 1.02 0.10 20.44
CA LYS A 196 0.22 -0.33 19.29
C LYS A 196 0.56 -1.77 18.96
N LEU A 197 -0.46 -2.64 18.96
CA LEU A 197 -0.31 -4.06 18.63
C LEU A 197 -0.13 -4.21 17.12
N ASN A 198 0.91 -4.93 16.68
CA ASN A 198 1.28 -5.07 15.28
C ASN A 198 1.39 -3.73 14.52
N GLY A 199 1.80 -2.66 15.23
CA GLY A 199 2.01 -1.32 14.67
C GLY A 199 0.73 -0.56 14.26
N ILE A 200 -0.45 -1.19 14.35
CA ILE A 200 -1.73 -0.66 13.88
C ILE A 200 -2.70 -0.36 15.04
N GLY A 201 -3.72 0.44 14.74
CA GLY A 201 -4.80 0.76 15.67
C GLY A 201 -4.40 1.71 16.81
N PHE A 202 -5.25 1.73 17.85
CA PHE A 202 -5.04 2.54 19.05
C PHE A 202 -4.01 1.90 19.99
N ALA A 203 -3.26 2.74 20.72
CA ALA A 203 -2.32 2.26 21.73
C ALA A 203 -3.09 1.64 22.91
N GLN A 204 -2.93 0.33 23.09
CA GLN A 204 -3.62 -0.45 24.12
C GLN A 204 -2.74 -0.57 25.37
N LYS A 205 -3.35 -0.72 26.54
CA LYS A 205 -2.61 -0.94 27.79
C LYS A 205 -1.94 -2.30 27.75
N LEU A 206 -0.70 -2.38 28.21
CA LEU A 206 0.10 -3.61 28.19
C LEU A 206 0.61 -3.94 29.59
N ASN A 207 0.62 -5.24 29.91
CA ASN A 207 1.29 -5.75 31.08
C ASN A 207 2.77 -5.96 30.74
N LEU A 208 3.55 -4.88 30.85
CA LEU A 208 4.98 -4.86 30.59
C LEU A 208 5.73 -4.87 31.93
N GLU A 209 6.83 -5.62 31.99
CA GLU A 209 7.73 -5.64 33.14
C GLU A 209 9.20 -5.71 32.69
N VAL A 210 10.12 -5.38 33.61
CA VAL A 210 11.55 -5.61 33.45
C VAL A 210 11.91 -6.84 34.27
N ASP A 211 12.45 -7.88 33.64
CA ASP A 211 12.82 -9.12 34.32
C ASP A 211 14.15 -9.01 35.09
N SER A 212 14.57 -10.10 35.73
CA SER A 212 15.84 -10.17 36.48
C SER A 212 17.08 -10.08 35.60
N ALA A 213 16.96 -10.40 34.31
CA ALA A 213 18.02 -10.28 33.30
C ALA A 213 18.03 -8.88 32.63
N GLN A 214 17.21 -7.94 33.12
CA GLN A 214 17.06 -6.59 32.58
C GLN A 214 16.47 -6.58 31.17
N HIS A 215 15.61 -7.55 30.84
CA HIS A 215 14.88 -7.61 29.60
C HIS A 215 13.45 -7.12 29.78
N LEU A 216 12.89 -6.54 28.72
CA LEU A 216 11.48 -6.19 28.69
C LEU A 216 10.64 -7.44 28.40
N VAL A 217 9.67 -7.74 29.25
CA VAL A 217 8.77 -8.89 29.11
C VAL A 217 7.33 -8.41 29.08
N VAL A 218 6.58 -8.81 28.05
CA VAL A 218 5.14 -8.58 27.96
C VAL A 218 4.41 -9.84 28.40
N ARG A 219 3.32 -9.68 29.16
CA ARG A 219 2.45 -10.78 29.58
C ARG A 219 1.04 -10.67 29.01
N ASP A 220 0.46 -11.82 28.70
CA ASP A 220 -0.96 -11.95 28.33
C ASP A 220 -1.88 -12.12 29.57
N VAL A 221 -3.17 -12.32 29.33
CA VAL A 221 -4.18 -12.59 30.38
C VAL A 221 -3.96 -13.91 31.13
N SER A 222 -3.20 -14.84 30.54
CA SER A 222 -2.80 -16.12 31.15
C SER A 222 -1.44 -16.03 31.86
N LEU A 223 -0.88 -14.81 31.98
CA LEU A 223 0.45 -14.52 32.53
C LEU A 223 1.62 -15.18 31.78
N GLN A 224 1.40 -15.61 30.53
CA GLN A 224 2.48 -16.08 29.65
C GLN A 224 3.35 -14.89 29.26
N GLY A 225 4.64 -14.98 29.58
CA GLY A 225 5.62 -13.94 29.26
C GLY A 225 6.25 -14.13 27.89
N SER A 226 6.52 -13.02 27.21
CA SER A 226 7.34 -12.98 26.00
C SER A 226 8.34 -11.83 26.08
N THR A 227 9.62 -12.17 25.91
CA THR A 227 10.71 -11.21 25.92
C THR A 227 10.71 -10.39 24.65
N LEU A 228 10.92 -9.08 24.79
CA LEU A 228 10.98 -8.15 23.68
C LEU A 228 12.39 -7.99 23.13
N ALA A 229 12.47 -7.95 21.81
CA ALA A 229 13.70 -7.82 21.04
C ALA A 229 13.65 -6.56 20.17
N LEU A 230 14.81 -5.93 19.94
CA LEU A 230 14.93 -4.92 18.89
C LEU A 230 15.05 -5.61 17.52
N PRO A 231 14.41 -5.06 16.47
CA PRO A 231 14.64 -5.52 15.11
C PRO A 231 16.07 -5.19 14.69
N GLY A 232 16.79 -6.18 14.13
CA GLY A 232 18.04 -5.93 13.39
C GLY A 232 19.32 -5.74 14.22
N SER A 233 19.42 -6.30 15.43
CA SER A 233 20.73 -6.38 16.13
C SER A 233 21.65 -7.50 15.61
N SER A 234 21.18 -8.37 14.72
CA SER A 234 22.04 -9.24 13.93
C SER A 234 22.78 -8.41 12.88
N ALA A 235 24.10 -8.54 12.79
CA ALA A 235 24.96 -7.86 11.82
C ALA A 235 24.71 -8.25 10.34
N GLU A 236 23.66 -9.02 10.07
CA GLU A 236 23.22 -9.41 8.74
C GLU A 236 22.20 -8.39 8.26
N GLY A 237 22.50 -7.71 7.15
CA GLY A 237 21.59 -6.72 6.54
C GLY A 237 20.26 -7.32 6.08
N LEU A 238 19.54 -6.57 5.25
CA LEU A 238 18.24 -7.01 4.71
C LEU A 238 18.35 -8.45 4.14
N PRO A 239 17.51 -9.41 4.58
CA PRO A 239 17.59 -10.79 4.12
C PRO A 239 17.56 -10.87 2.59
N GLY A 240 18.40 -11.72 1.99
CA GLY A 240 18.54 -11.81 0.53
C GLY A 240 17.22 -12.06 -0.21
N GLU A 241 16.34 -12.87 0.38
CA GLU A 241 14.97 -13.12 -0.12
C GLU A 241 14.15 -11.83 -0.22
N ILE A 242 14.15 -11.01 0.84
CA ILE A 242 13.39 -9.75 0.90
C ILE A 242 13.97 -8.73 -0.07
N LYS A 243 15.31 -8.65 -0.15
CA LYS A 243 15.98 -7.77 -1.09
C LYS A 243 15.61 -8.08 -2.54
N GLN A 244 15.65 -9.37 -2.91
CA GLN A 244 15.27 -9.80 -4.26
C GLN A 244 13.80 -9.46 -4.57
N GLN A 245 12.87 -9.75 -3.65
CA GLN A 245 11.46 -9.45 -3.86
C GLN A 245 11.17 -7.94 -4.00
N LEU A 246 11.88 -7.10 -3.24
CA LEU A 246 11.78 -5.65 -3.36
C LEU A 246 12.37 -5.13 -4.69
N GLU A 247 13.51 -5.65 -5.13
CA GLU A 247 14.12 -5.28 -6.42
C GLU A 247 13.21 -5.65 -7.60
N GLU A 248 12.57 -6.83 -7.55
CA GLU A 248 11.57 -7.25 -8.54
C GLU A 248 10.36 -6.32 -8.54
N LEU A 249 9.83 -5.97 -7.36
CA LEU A 249 8.68 -5.08 -7.23
C LEU A 249 9.01 -3.64 -7.69
N GLU A 250 10.21 -3.13 -7.37
CA GLU A 250 10.66 -1.81 -7.82
C GLU A 250 10.84 -1.79 -9.36
N SER A 251 11.36 -2.87 -9.94
CA SER A 251 11.46 -3.03 -11.40
C SER A 251 10.09 -3.01 -12.07
N ASP A 252 9.12 -3.71 -11.49
CA ASP A 252 7.73 -3.69 -11.98
C ASP A 252 7.11 -2.28 -11.89
N TRP A 253 7.30 -1.58 -10.77
CA TRP A 253 6.86 -0.19 -10.61
C TRP A 253 7.46 0.73 -11.68
N ARG A 254 8.77 0.63 -11.96
CA ARG A 254 9.43 1.43 -13.01
C ARG A 254 8.85 1.16 -14.39
N LYS A 255 8.53 -0.11 -14.71
CA LYS A 255 7.88 -0.46 -15.99
C LYS A 255 6.49 0.15 -16.09
N GLN A 256 5.68 0.07 -15.03
CA GLN A 256 4.33 0.66 -15.00
C GLN A 256 4.37 2.18 -15.15
N HIS A 257 5.30 2.85 -14.45
CA HIS A 257 5.49 4.29 -14.54
C HIS A 257 5.96 4.74 -15.94
N ALA A 258 6.86 3.98 -16.56
CA ALA A 258 7.30 4.22 -17.94
C ALA A 258 6.13 4.08 -18.94
N LEU A 259 5.30 3.04 -18.81
CA LEU A 259 4.11 2.86 -19.65
C LEU A 259 3.14 4.03 -19.52
N PHE A 260 2.86 4.50 -18.30
CA PHE A 260 2.05 5.70 -18.09
C PHE A 260 2.68 6.94 -18.75
N SER A 261 3.98 7.15 -18.56
CA SER A 261 4.70 8.31 -19.08
C SER A 261 4.71 8.39 -20.62
N GLU A 262 4.73 7.24 -21.30
CA GLU A 262 4.62 7.15 -22.75
C GLU A 262 3.19 7.43 -23.24
N GLN A 263 2.19 6.96 -22.49
CA GLN A 263 0.78 6.97 -22.91
C GLN A 263 0.03 8.25 -22.51
N GLN A 264 0.51 9.00 -21.51
CA GLN A 264 -0.16 10.21 -21.01
C GLN A 264 -0.26 11.35 -22.04
N LYS A 265 0.55 11.29 -23.12
CA LYS A 265 0.52 12.27 -24.23
C LYS A 265 -0.69 12.00 -25.14
N CYS A 266 -1.88 12.19 -24.61
CA CYS A 266 -3.15 11.96 -25.31
C CYS A 266 -3.99 13.24 -25.31
N LEU A 267 -4.34 13.73 -26.49
CA LEU A 267 -5.07 15.00 -26.66
C LEU A 267 -6.45 14.98 -26.00
N PHE A 268 -7.07 13.80 -25.93
CA PHE A 268 -8.44 13.63 -25.47
C PHE A 268 -8.56 13.53 -23.93
N ILE A 269 -7.43 13.52 -23.22
CA ILE A 269 -7.40 13.26 -21.78
C ILE A 269 -7.19 14.56 -21.00
N PRO A 270 -8.07 14.89 -20.05
CA PRO A 270 -7.91 16.06 -19.19
C PRO A 270 -6.67 15.95 -18.28
N GLY A 271 -5.92 17.05 -18.13
CA GLY A 271 -4.66 17.07 -17.37
C GLY A 271 -4.80 16.84 -15.87
N ASP A 272 -5.96 17.15 -15.28
CA ASP A 272 -6.26 16.91 -13.86
C ASP A 272 -6.28 15.41 -13.51
N TRP A 273 -6.70 14.56 -14.46
CA TRP A 273 -6.65 13.11 -14.30
C TRP A 273 -5.22 12.58 -14.32
N LEU A 274 -4.38 13.11 -15.21
CA LEU A 274 -2.96 12.74 -15.30
C LEU A 274 -2.23 13.02 -13.98
N GLY A 275 -2.51 14.17 -13.36
CA GLY A 275 -1.92 14.53 -12.06
C GLY A 275 -2.30 13.55 -10.93
N ARG A 276 -3.55 13.08 -10.89
CA ARG A 276 -4.00 12.09 -9.90
C ARG A 276 -3.34 10.73 -10.08
N ILE A 277 -3.21 10.27 -11.32
CA ILE A 277 -2.55 9.01 -11.66
C ILE A 277 -1.06 9.06 -11.31
N GLU A 278 -0.38 10.16 -11.67
CA GLU A 278 1.02 10.35 -11.31
C GLU A 278 1.22 10.33 -9.79
N ALA A 279 0.37 11.04 -9.04
CA ALA A 279 0.41 11.04 -7.58
C ALA A 279 0.22 9.63 -6.99
N SER A 280 -0.70 8.83 -7.53
CA SER A 280 -0.92 7.46 -7.04
C SER A 280 0.26 6.54 -7.34
N LEU A 281 0.92 6.70 -8.50
CA LEU A 281 2.13 5.96 -8.81
C LEU A 281 3.32 6.38 -7.93
N GLN A 282 3.48 7.67 -7.66
CA GLN A 282 4.53 8.17 -6.78
C GLN A 282 4.36 7.68 -5.33
N ASP A 283 3.13 7.59 -4.84
CA ASP A 283 2.84 7.04 -3.50
C ASP A 283 3.32 5.59 -3.37
N VAL A 284 3.00 4.73 -4.34
CA VAL A 284 3.51 3.35 -4.37
C VAL A 284 5.05 3.32 -4.39
N GLY A 285 5.67 4.15 -5.23
CA GLY A 285 7.12 4.23 -5.33
C GLY A 285 7.80 4.76 -4.06
N ALA A 286 7.13 5.63 -3.29
CA ALA A 286 7.61 6.11 -2.00
C ALA A 286 7.50 5.02 -0.94
N GLN A 287 6.40 4.27 -0.91
CA GLN A 287 6.21 3.17 0.04
C GLN A 287 7.18 2.00 -0.19
N ILE A 288 7.52 1.67 -1.45
CA ILE A 288 8.53 0.63 -1.76
C ILE A 288 9.92 1.04 -1.27
N ARG A 289 10.25 2.33 -1.29
CA ARG A 289 11.56 2.88 -0.91
C ARG A 289 11.73 3.13 0.59
N GLN A 290 10.64 3.06 1.36
CA GLN A 290 10.62 3.27 2.80
C GLN A 290 11.08 2.01 3.56
#